data_AF-A0A379VV66-F1
#
_entry.id   AF-A0A379VV66-F1
#
_cell.length_a   1.000
_cell.length_b   1.000
_cell.length_c   1.000
_cell.angle_alpha   90.00
_cell.angle_beta   90.00
_cell.angle_gamma   90.00
#
_symmetry.space_group_name_H-M   'P 1'
#
loop_
_entity.id
_entity.type
_entity.pdbx_description
1 polymer ?
#
loop_
_entity_poly.entity_id
_entity_poly.type
_entity_poly.pdbx_seq_one_letter_code
_entity_poly.pdbx_strand_id
1 'polypeptide(L)'
;MAYILLRPLLDDVPEDELCGVAPGRVLPISEQWHPLLMAALTSIPPLEAGDSVWWHCDVIHSVAPVENQQGWGNVMYIPAAPMCEKNLAYARKVKAALETGASPGDFPREDYETTWEGRFTLRDLNIHGKRALGMDV
;
A
#
# COMPACT_ATOMS: atom_id res chain seq x y z
N MET A 1 9.47 -1.59 -13.93
CA MET A 1 9.48 -0.11 -13.91
C MET A 1 10.10 0.52 -15.15
N ALA A 2 11.35 0.19 -15.53
CA ALA A 2 11.99 0.82 -16.69
C ALA A 2 11.15 0.78 -18.00
N TYR A 3 10.55 -0.38 -18.33
CA TYR A 3 9.64 -0.50 -19.47
C TYR A 3 8.50 0.52 -19.42
N ILE A 4 7.88 0.69 -18.24
CA ILE A 4 6.76 1.62 -18.02
C ILE A 4 7.21 3.07 -18.26
N LEU A 5 8.39 3.45 -17.74
CA LEU A 5 8.88 4.83 -17.85
C LEU A 5 9.25 5.21 -19.29
N LEU A 6 9.71 4.25 -20.08
CA LEU A 6 10.06 4.46 -21.48
C LEU A 6 8.86 4.33 -22.42
N ARG A 7 7.78 3.65 -22.00
CA ARG A 7 6.62 3.37 -22.86
C ARG A 7 5.92 4.64 -23.40
N PRO A 8 5.72 5.71 -22.60
CA PRO A 8 5.16 6.97 -23.09
C PRO A 8 6.06 7.77 -24.04
N LEU A 9 7.34 7.40 -24.20
CA LEU A 9 8.30 8.11 -25.04
C LEU A 9 8.33 7.61 -26.49
N LEU A 10 7.51 6.60 -26.81
CA LEU A 10 7.39 6.08 -28.17
C LEU A 10 6.50 6.99 -29.02
N ASP A 11 6.64 6.90 -30.33
CA ASP A 11 5.95 7.75 -31.31
C ASP A 11 4.47 7.41 -31.51
N ASP A 12 3.98 6.35 -30.86
CA ASP A 12 2.59 5.89 -30.89
C ASP A 12 1.76 6.35 -29.68
N VAL A 13 2.30 7.25 -28.85
CA VAL A 13 1.62 7.86 -27.70
C VAL A 13 1.38 9.34 -28.00
N PRO A 14 0.17 9.89 -27.75
CA PRO A 14 -0.08 11.32 -27.87
C PRO A 14 0.92 12.15 -27.03
N GLU A 15 1.36 13.29 -27.55
CA GLU A 15 2.42 14.11 -26.94
C GLU A 15 2.10 14.59 -25.50
N ASP A 16 0.81 14.69 -25.17
CA ASP A 16 0.29 15.13 -23.88
C ASP A 16 -0.18 13.99 -22.97
N GLU A 17 0.01 12.73 -23.38
CA GLU A 17 -0.40 11.55 -22.63
C GLU A 17 0.76 10.75 -22.05
N LEU A 18 0.52 10.15 -20.89
CA LEU A 18 1.43 9.19 -20.25
C LEU A 18 0.74 7.84 -20.08
N CYS A 19 0.28 7.26 -21.19
CA CYS A 19 -0.33 5.92 -21.24
C CYS A 19 -1.43 5.67 -20.19
N GLY A 20 -2.28 6.66 -19.94
CA GLY A 20 -3.39 6.61 -18.98
C GLY A 20 -3.09 7.09 -17.55
N VAL A 21 -1.86 7.51 -17.25
CA VAL A 21 -1.54 8.19 -15.97
C VAL A 21 -2.40 9.44 -15.80
N ALA A 22 -2.96 9.63 -14.61
CA ALA A 22 -3.74 10.81 -14.26
C ALA A 22 -3.43 11.28 -12.83
N PRO A 23 -3.46 12.60 -12.55
CA PRO A 23 -3.31 13.12 -11.19
C PRO A 23 -4.35 12.55 -10.21
N GLY A 24 -3.93 12.23 -8.98
CA GLY A 24 -4.82 11.69 -7.96
C GLY A 24 -5.34 10.27 -8.25
N ARG A 25 -4.62 9.52 -9.10
CA ARG A 25 -4.87 8.11 -9.42
C ARG A 25 -3.56 7.32 -9.34
N VAL A 26 -3.68 6.02 -9.13
CA VAL A 26 -2.54 5.10 -9.26
C VAL A 26 -2.06 5.02 -10.71
N LEU A 27 -0.78 4.68 -10.92
CA LEU A 27 -0.24 4.43 -12.25
C LEU A 27 -0.89 3.16 -12.84
N PRO A 28 -1.62 3.24 -13.96
CA PRO A 28 -2.28 2.07 -14.53
C PRO A 28 -1.34 1.24 -15.41
N ILE A 29 -1.52 -0.07 -15.39
CA ILE A 29 -0.93 -1.01 -16.35
C ILE A 29 -2.08 -1.66 -17.10
N SER A 30 -1.94 -1.80 -18.42
CA SER A 30 -3.02 -2.26 -19.30
C SER A 30 -2.46 -3.07 -20.45
N GLU A 31 -3.28 -3.94 -21.04
CA GLU A 31 -2.92 -4.69 -22.23
C GLU A 31 -2.67 -3.78 -23.44
N GLN A 32 -3.40 -2.66 -23.53
CA GLN A 32 -3.23 -1.66 -24.59
C GLN A 32 -1.80 -1.09 -24.62
N TRP A 33 -1.27 -0.69 -23.46
CA TRP A 33 0.02 0.00 -23.40
C TRP A 33 1.18 -0.92 -23.01
N HIS A 34 0.90 -1.99 -22.27
CA HIS A 34 1.91 -2.84 -21.65
C HIS A 34 1.67 -4.34 -21.87
N PRO A 35 1.39 -4.82 -23.10
CA PRO A 35 0.99 -6.21 -23.35
C PRO A 35 2.03 -7.23 -22.89
N LEU A 36 3.32 -6.91 -23.03
CA LEU A 36 4.42 -7.77 -22.56
C LEU A 36 4.41 -7.95 -21.04
N LEU A 37 4.04 -6.90 -20.29
CA LEU A 37 3.98 -6.97 -18.83
C LEU A 37 2.72 -7.69 -18.36
N MET A 38 1.59 -7.49 -19.05
CA MET A 38 0.34 -8.19 -18.77
C MET A 38 0.47 -9.71 -18.94
N ALA A 39 1.21 -10.15 -19.96
CA ALA A 39 1.50 -11.57 -20.20
C ALA A 39 2.31 -12.22 -19.06
N ALA A 40 2.96 -11.43 -18.19
CA ALA A 40 3.76 -11.92 -17.07
C ALA A 40 3.02 -11.92 -15.72
N LEU A 41 1.75 -11.52 -15.67
CA LEU A 41 0.96 -11.58 -14.44
C LEU A 41 0.89 -13.02 -13.93
N THR A 42 1.28 -13.20 -12.67
CA THR A 42 1.36 -14.50 -12.02
C THR A 42 0.67 -14.42 -10.66
N SER A 43 -0.19 -15.40 -10.36
CA SER A 43 -0.85 -15.48 -9.06
C SER A 43 0.17 -15.75 -7.95
N ILE A 44 -0.10 -15.23 -6.76
CA ILE A 44 0.51 -15.77 -5.54
C ILE A 44 0.12 -17.26 -5.41
N PRO A 45 0.96 -18.09 -4.74
CA PRO A 45 0.55 -19.45 -4.41
C PRO A 45 -0.64 -19.45 -3.43
N PRO A 46 -1.30 -20.61 -3.23
CA PRO A 46 -2.17 -20.79 -2.07
C PRO A 46 -1.40 -20.51 -0.77
N LEU A 47 -2.09 -19.91 0.20
CA LEU A 47 -1.51 -19.50 1.48
C LEU A 47 -2.33 -20.06 2.64
N GLU A 48 -1.67 -20.23 3.78
CA GLU A 48 -2.30 -20.53 5.05
C GLU A 48 -2.36 -19.28 5.94
N ALA A 49 -3.25 -19.29 6.93
CA ALA A 49 -3.33 -18.19 7.88
C ALA A 49 -2.01 -18.05 8.67
N GLY A 50 -1.39 -16.87 8.58
CA GLY A 50 -0.09 -16.58 9.19
C GLY A 50 1.04 -16.42 8.17
N ASP A 51 0.84 -16.88 6.93
CA ASP A 51 1.75 -16.57 5.83
C ASP A 51 1.73 -15.08 5.49
N SER A 52 2.84 -14.59 4.93
CA SER A 52 2.94 -13.22 4.43
C SER A 52 3.55 -13.20 3.03
N VAL A 53 3.01 -12.33 2.17
CA VAL A 53 3.52 -12.10 0.81
C VAL A 53 4.07 -10.70 0.72
N TRP A 54 5.16 -10.56 -0.04
CA TRP A 54 5.91 -9.32 -0.15
C TRP A 54 6.21 -9.03 -1.61
N TRP A 55 6.13 -7.77 -2.00
CA TRP A 55 6.56 -7.31 -3.31
C TRP A 55 7.31 -5.99 -3.16
N HIS A 56 8.27 -5.76 -4.06
CA HIS A 56 9.00 -4.50 -4.14
C HIS A 56 8.04 -3.36 -4.54
N CYS A 57 8.26 -2.13 -4.07
CA CYS A 57 7.34 -1.00 -4.28
C CYS A 57 7.07 -0.66 -5.76
N ASP A 58 7.96 -1.07 -6.67
CA ASP A 58 7.82 -0.92 -8.12
C ASP A 58 7.15 -2.12 -8.85
N VAL A 59 6.76 -3.17 -8.11
CA VAL A 59 6.14 -4.37 -8.71
C VAL A 59 4.67 -4.10 -9.02
N ILE A 60 4.30 -4.38 -10.26
CA ILE A 60 2.92 -4.36 -10.73
C ILE A 60 2.16 -5.46 -10.01
N HIS A 61 1.01 -5.13 -9.43
CA HIS A 61 0.15 -6.09 -8.77
C HIS A 61 -1.31 -5.80 -9.09
N SER A 62 -2.14 -6.83 -9.02
CA SER A 62 -3.59 -6.76 -9.21
C SER A 62 -4.28 -7.80 -8.33
N VAL A 63 -5.58 -7.60 -8.10
CA VAL A 63 -6.44 -8.60 -7.47
C VAL A 63 -7.38 -9.13 -8.56
N ALA A 64 -7.35 -10.43 -8.82
CA ALA A 64 -8.22 -11.05 -9.81
C ALA A 64 -9.70 -10.95 -9.40
N PRO A 65 -10.64 -10.81 -10.36
CA PRO A 65 -12.06 -10.91 -10.05
C PRO A 65 -12.40 -12.33 -9.55
N VAL A 66 -13.48 -12.45 -8.77
CA VAL A 66 -13.94 -13.74 -8.25
C VAL A 66 -15.47 -13.81 -8.30
N GLU A 67 -15.97 -14.98 -8.69
CA GLU A 67 -17.38 -15.34 -8.58
C GLU A 67 -17.51 -16.47 -7.56
N ASN A 68 -18.49 -16.36 -6.64
CA ASN A 68 -18.75 -17.37 -5.60
C ASN A 68 -17.48 -17.81 -4.84
N GLN A 69 -16.74 -16.85 -4.29
CA GLN A 69 -15.50 -17.11 -3.55
C GLN A 69 -15.67 -18.23 -2.53
N GLN A 70 -14.73 -19.18 -2.51
CA GLN A 70 -14.67 -20.24 -1.52
C GLN A 70 -13.74 -19.84 -0.38
N GLY A 71 -14.24 -19.89 0.86
CA GLY A 71 -13.48 -19.46 2.03
C GLY A 71 -13.33 -17.94 2.14
N TRP A 72 -12.37 -17.51 2.95
CA TRP A 72 -12.15 -16.11 3.30
C TRP A 72 -10.96 -15.51 2.54
N GLY A 73 -11.06 -14.24 2.18
CA GLY A 73 -10.00 -13.43 1.55
C GLY A 73 -9.52 -12.31 2.47
N ASN A 74 -9.29 -12.63 3.75
CA ASN A 74 -8.97 -11.64 4.77
C ASN A 74 -7.46 -11.40 4.84
N VAL A 75 -7.03 -10.14 4.78
CA VAL A 75 -5.62 -9.75 4.88
C VAL A 75 -5.44 -8.52 5.76
N MET A 76 -4.24 -8.34 6.31
CA MET A 76 -3.84 -7.13 7.03
C MET A 76 -2.63 -6.52 6.31
N TYR A 77 -2.74 -5.24 5.93
CA TYR A 77 -1.67 -4.56 5.21
C TYR A 77 -0.58 -4.07 6.17
N ILE A 78 0.61 -4.67 6.08
CA ILE A 78 1.79 -4.31 6.90
C ILE A 78 3.01 -4.15 5.96
N PRO A 79 3.39 -2.94 5.56
CA PRO A 79 4.52 -2.72 4.67
C PRO A 79 5.86 -2.75 5.42
N ALA A 80 6.94 -2.95 4.66
CA ALA A 80 8.30 -2.66 5.13
C ALA A 80 8.67 -1.20 4.81
N ALA A 81 8.62 -0.32 5.81
CA ALA A 81 9.00 1.08 5.70
C ALA A 81 10.23 1.38 6.59
N PRO A 82 11.47 1.35 6.06
CA PRO A 82 12.67 1.51 6.86
C PRO A 82 12.76 2.91 7.48
N MET A 83 13.33 3.00 8.69
CA MET A 83 13.47 4.29 9.36
C MET A 83 14.41 5.22 8.58
N CYS A 84 13.92 6.39 8.23
CA CYS A 84 14.65 7.47 7.57
C CYS A 84 13.98 8.80 7.90
N GLU A 85 14.57 9.94 7.52
CA GLU A 85 14.03 11.26 7.83
C GLU A 85 12.56 11.42 7.40
N LYS A 86 12.24 11.03 6.16
CA LYS A 86 10.87 11.07 5.62
C LYS A 86 9.90 10.22 6.46
N ASN A 87 10.28 8.98 6.75
CA ASN A 87 9.40 8.03 7.44
C ASN A 87 9.25 8.38 8.92
N LEU A 88 10.29 8.91 9.56
CA LEU A 88 10.23 9.42 10.93
C LEU A 88 9.27 10.61 11.05
N ALA A 89 9.28 11.52 10.07
CA ALA A 89 8.34 12.64 10.03
C ALA A 89 6.89 12.16 9.99
N TYR A 90 6.59 11.09 9.23
CA TYR A 90 5.26 10.49 9.22
C TYR A 90 4.94 9.69 10.49
N ALA A 91 5.91 8.94 11.02
CA ALA A 91 5.73 8.14 12.25
C ALA A 91 5.28 8.99 13.45
N ARG A 92 5.78 10.23 13.56
CA ARG A 92 5.34 11.20 14.56
C ARG A 92 3.85 11.57 14.41
N LYS A 93 3.35 11.68 13.18
CA LYS A 93 1.91 11.89 12.90
C LYS A 93 1.09 10.64 13.23
N VAL A 94 1.61 9.45 12.91
CA VAL A 94 0.96 8.17 13.26
C VAL A 94 0.81 8.03 14.78
N LYS A 95 1.83 8.41 15.57
CA LYS A 95 1.71 8.44 17.03
C LYS A 95 0.53 9.31 17.48
N ALA A 96 0.39 10.52 16.94
CA ALA A 96 -0.70 11.44 17.29
C ALA A 96 -2.08 10.85 16.93
N ALA A 97 -2.20 10.22 15.74
CA ALA A 97 -3.42 9.54 15.33
C ALA A 97 -3.76 8.33 16.23
N LEU A 98 -2.76 7.53 16.62
CA LEU A 98 -2.93 6.40 17.54
C LEU A 98 -3.44 6.84 18.92
N GLU A 99 -2.96 7.98 19.41
CA GLU A 99 -3.35 8.54 20.70
C GLU A 99 -4.85 8.87 20.73
N THR A 100 -5.38 9.47 19.66
CA THR A 100 -6.81 9.82 19.55
C THR A 100 -7.68 8.70 18.99
N GLY A 101 -7.10 7.76 18.24
CA GLY A 101 -7.84 6.78 17.43
C GLY A 101 -8.41 7.36 16.14
N ALA A 102 -7.87 8.48 15.67
CA ALA A 102 -8.26 9.07 14.39
C ALA A 102 -7.67 8.25 13.22
N SER A 103 -8.30 8.36 12.04
CA SER A 103 -7.76 7.79 10.81
C SER A 103 -6.35 8.34 10.55
N PRO A 104 -5.36 7.51 10.18
CA PRO A 104 -4.04 8.01 9.82
C PRO A 104 -4.11 8.98 8.63
N GLY A 105 -3.21 9.98 8.59
CA GLY A 105 -3.35 11.15 7.72
C GLY A 105 -3.35 10.90 6.21
N ASP A 106 -2.85 9.74 5.76
CA ASP A 106 -2.84 9.34 4.34
C ASP A 106 -4.17 8.67 3.91
N PHE A 107 -5.10 8.46 4.84
CA PHE A 107 -6.44 7.91 4.58
C PHE A 107 -7.54 8.98 4.71
N PRO A 108 -8.74 8.73 4.15
CA PRO A 108 -9.91 9.56 4.44
C PRO A 108 -10.16 9.72 5.94
N ARG A 109 -10.60 10.92 6.34
CA ARG A 109 -10.89 11.26 7.74
C ARG A 109 -12.27 10.76 8.14
N GLU A 110 -12.33 9.46 8.39
CA GLU A 110 -13.55 8.78 8.84
C GLU A 110 -13.61 8.69 10.38
N ASP A 111 -12.46 8.56 11.05
CA ASP A 111 -12.29 8.71 12.50
C ASP A 111 -13.21 7.82 13.37
N TYR A 112 -13.65 6.67 12.83
CA TYR A 112 -14.60 5.76 13.48
C TYR A 112 -14.14 5.29 14.87
N GLU A 113 -12.85 4.97 15.01
CA GLU A 113 -12.30 4.32 16.21
C GLU A 113 -11.99 5.30 17.35
N THR A 114 -12.27 6.60 17.16
CA THR A 114 -12.02 7.63 18.17
C THR A 114 -12.81 7.39 19.46
N THR A 115 -13.98 6.76 19.38
CA THR A 115 -14.85 6.46 20.53
C THR A 115 -15.00 4.98 20.82
N TRP A 116 -14.20 4.12 20.19
CA TRP A 116 -14.30 2.66 20.40
C TRP A 116 -13.58 2.23 21.67
N GLU A 117 -14.23 1.38 22.45
CA GLU A 117 -13.62 0.69 23.58
C GLU A 117 -12.80 -0.52 23.09
N GLY A 118 -11.76 -0.90 23.85
CA GLY A 118 -10.91 -2.06 23.51
C GLY A 118 -9.87 -1.81 22.41
N ARG A 119 -9.67 -0.57 21.97
CA ARG A 119 -8.64 -0.18 20.99
C ARG A 119 -7.22 -0.37 21.56
N PHE A 120 -6.26 -0.67 20.69
CA PHE A 120 -4.83 -0.57 21.02
C PHE A 120 -4.44 0.88 21.31
N THR A 121 -3.65 1.11 22.35
CA THR A 121 -3.27 2.45 22.81
C THR A 121 -1.75 2.59 23.01
N LEU A 122 -1.28 3.81 23.29
CA LEU A 122 0.16 4.06 23.52
C LEU A 122 0.76 3.22 24.67
N ARG A 123 -0.04 2.79 25.64
CA ARG A 123 0.44 1.94 26.76
C ARG A 123 0.74 0.51 26.34
N ASP A 124 0.14 0.06 25.25
CA ASP A 124 0.24 -1.32 24.75
C ASP A 124 1.48 -1.49 23.84
N LEU A 125 2.19 -0.39 23.54
CA LEU A 125 3.41 -0.40 22.76
C LEU A 125 4.55 -1.09 23.51
N ASN A 126 5.09 -2.15 22.89
CA ASN A 126 6.38 -2.71 23.26
C ASN A 126 7.54 -1.80 22.80
N ILE A 127 8.78 -2.21 23.12
CA ILE A 127 9.99 -1.48 22.78
C ILE A 127 10.17 -1.25 21.26
N HIS A 128 9.78 -2.22 20.42
CA HIS A 128 9.87 -2.09 18.97
C HIS A 128 8.84 -1.08 18.45
N GLY A 129 7.60 -1.12 18.96
CA GLY A 129 6.55 -0.17 18.58
C GLY A 129 6.90 1.28 18.94
N LYS A 130 7.49 1.51 20.11
CA LYS A 130 7.99 2.83 20.50
C LYS A 130 9.06 3.35 19.54
N ARG A 131 10.05 2.51 19.19
CA ARG A 131 11.10 2.86 18.21
C ARG A 131 10.52 3.12 16.82
N ALA A 132 9.56 2.31 16.38
CA ALA A 132 8.91 2.46 15.08
C ALA A 132 8.12 3.78 14.96
N LEU A 133 7.60 4.30 16.08
CA LEU A 133 6.93 5.60 16.16
C LEU A 133 7.88 6.77 16.46
N GLY A 134 9.19 6.53 16.52
CA GLY A 134 10.18 7.58 16.81
C GLY A 134 10.06 8.15 18.22
N MET A 135 9.57 7.36 19.17
CA MET A 135 9.48 7.73 20.59
C MET A 135 10.79 7.41 21.30
N ASP A 136 11.12 8.20 22.32
CA ASP A 136 12.22 7.89 23.24
C ASP A 136 11.94 6.58 23.99
N VAL A 137 13.00 5.80 24.25
CA VAL A 137 12.93 4.45 24.82
C VAL A 137 13.93 4.22 25.94
#